data_AF-A0A6S6SGG8-F1
#
_entry.id   AF-A0A6S6SGG8-F1
#
_cell.length_a   1.000
_cell.length_b   1.000
_cell.length_c   1.000
_cell.angle_alpha   90.00
_cell.angle_beta   90.00
_cell.angle_gamma   90.00
#
_symmetry.space_group_name_H-M   'P 1'
#
loop_
_entity.id
_entity.type
_entity.pdbx_description
1 polymer ?
#
loop_
_entity_poly.entity_id
_entity_poly.type
_entity_poly.pdbx_seq_one_letter_code
_entity_poly.pdbx_strand_id
1 'polypeptide(L)' 'METSHISGLFSVLIYAGLGIAVFALVLLLVEVATKYSINRKIADDGNIALAIVLGSMIIALGMIISAAIR' A
#
# COMPACT_ATOMS: atom_id res chain seq x y z
N MET A 1 2.36 -32.07 -13.57
CA MET A 1 1.32 -31.43 -12.74
C MET A 1 1.88 -30.82 -11.45
N GLU A 2 3.07 -31.20 -10.96
CA GLU A 2 3.63 -30.61 -9.71
C GLU A 2 4.39 -29.27 -9.87
N THR A 3 4.89 -28.94 -11.05
CA THR A 3 5.65 -27.70 -11.29
C THR A 3 4.82 -26.41 -11.20
N SER A 4 3.48 -26.52 -11.28
CA SER A 4 2.53 -25.40 -11.27
C SER A 4 2.45 -24.68 -9.91
N HIS A 5 2.54 -25.42 -8.80
CA HIS A 5 2.29 -24.87 -7.46
C HIS A 5 3.46 -24.00 -6.95
N ILE A 6 4.69 -24.38 -7.27
CA ILE A 6 5.90 -23.62 -6.88
C ILE A 6 5.99 -22.32 -7.67
N SER A 7 5.69 -22.34 -8.97
CA SER A 7 5.62 -21.13 -9.80
C SER A 7 4.53 -20.16 -9.33
N GLY A 8 3.39 -20.68 -8.86
CA GLY A 8 2.31 -19.87 -8.30
C GLY A 8 2.74 -19.15 -7.02
N LEU A 9 3.37 -19.86 -6.08
CA LEU A 9 3.85 -19.27 -4.82
C LEU A 9 4.90 -18.17 -5.07
N PHE A 10 5.82 -18.40 -5.99
CA PHE A 10 6.83 -17.41 -6.35
C PHE A 10 6.21 -16.13 -6.95
N SER A 11 5.19 -16.30 -7.79
CA SER A 11 4.45 -15.17 -8.37
C SER A 11 3.71 -14.37 -7.29
N VAL A 12 3.05 -15.04 -6.35
CA VAL A 12 2.38 -14.39 -5.21
C VAL A 12 3.36 -13.56 -4.39
N LEU A 13 4.54 -14.10 -4.08
CA LEU A 13 5.56 -13.39 -3.31
C LEU A 13 6.08 -12.15 -4.05
N ILE A 14 6.30 -12.24 -5.36
CA ILE A 14 6.73 -11.10 -6.18
C ILE A 14 5.65 -10.03 -6.20
N TYR A 15 4.39 -10.38 -6.51
CA TYR A 15 3.32 -9.39 -6.61
C TYR A 15 2.96 -8.78 -5.24
N ALA A 16 2.96 -9.57 -4.17
CA ALA A 16 2.77 -9.06 -2.81
C ALA A 16 3.92 -8.11 -2.40
N GLY A 17 5.17 -8.49 -2.68
CA GLY A 17 6.34 -7.64 -2.43
C GLY A 17 6.31 -6.34 -3.22
N LEU A 18 5.93 -6.40 -4.50
CA LEU A 18 5.77 -5.22 -5.36
C LEU A 18 4.67 -4.30 -4.82
N GLY A 19 3.55 -4.87 -4.37
CA GLY A 19 2.45 -4.14 -3.75
C GLY A 19 2.87 -3.39 -2.49
N ILE A 20 3.59 -4.06 -1.59
CA ILE A 20 4.14 -3.44 -0.36
C ILE A 20 5.16 -2.36 -0.70
N ALA A 21 6.00 -2.57 -1.72
CA ALA A 21 6.97 -1.57 -2.15
C ALA A 21 6.29 -0.30 -2.69
N VAL A 22 5.28 -0.46 -3.56
CA VAL A 22 4.47 0.67 -4.05
C VAL A 22 3.74 1.37 -2.90
N PHE A 23 3.22 0.60 -1.93
CA PHE A 23 2.55 1.15 -0.76
C PHE A 23 3.47 2.08 0.04
N ALA A 24 4.65 1.57 0.37
CA ALA A 24 5.66 2.32 1.11
C ALA A 24 6.12 3.57 0.34
N LEU A 25 6.33 3.45 -0.97
CA LEU A 25 6.69 4.57 -1.85
C LEU A 25 5.64 5.68 -1.81
N VAL A 26 4.37 5.31 -1.88
CA VAL A 26 3.25 6.24 -1.86
C VAL A 26 3.14 6.93 -0.49
N LEU A 27 3.29 6.19 0.62
CA LEU A 27 3.31 6.79 1.96
C LEU A 27 4.48 7.78 2.13
N LEU A 28 5.67 7.41 1.67
CA LEU A 28 6.85 8.29 1.69
C LEU A 28 6.61 9.54 0.84
N LEU A 29 6.04 9.39 -0.36
CA LEU A 29 5.70 10.52 -1.23
C LEU A 29 4.71 11.47 -0.55
N VAL A 30 3.69 10.94 0.13
CA VAL A 30 2.74 11.78 0.88
C VAL A 30 3.45 12.52 1.99
N GLU A 31 4.26 11.84 2.80
CA GLU A 31 4.97 12.43 3.95
C GLU A 31 5.95 13.54 3.49
N VAL A 32 6.69 13.29 2.41
CA VAL A 32 7.57 14.28 1.79
C VAL A 32 6.78 15.45 1.21
N ALA A 33 5.69 15.18 0.50
CA ALA A 33 4.87 16.23 -0.12
C ALA A 33 4.19 17.12 0.92
N THR A 34 3.76 16.55 2.05
CA THR A 34 3.05 17.29 3.08
C THR A 34 3.98 18.04 4.05
N LYS A 35 5.27 17.70 4.15
CA LYS A 35 6.24 18.33 5.08
C LYS A 35 5.79 18.35 6.55
N TYR A 36 4.88 17.46 6.94
CA TYR A 36 4.42 17.31 8.32
C TYR A 36 4.28 15.82 8.67
N SER A 37 4.47 15.51 9.95
CA SER A 37 4.24 14.17 10.48
C SER A 37 2.75 13.82 10.37
N ILE A 38 2.44 12.83 9.54
CA ILE A 38 1.09 12.31 9.32
C ILE A 38 0.51 11.77 10.63
N ASN A 39 1.31 10.99 11.37
CA ASN A 39 0.91 10.43 12.66
C ASN A 39 0.53 11.53 13.65
N ARG A 40 1.28 12.63 13.70
CA ARG A 40 0.97 13.75 14.59
C ARG A 40 -0.35 14.41 14.23
N LYS A 41 -0.62 14.63 12.94
CA LYS A 41 -1.90 15.22 12.50
C LYS A 41 -3.12 14.34 12.75
N ILE A 42 -2.96 13.02 12.71
CA ILE A 42 -4.07 12.11 12.95
C ILE A 42 -4.29 11.88 14.45
N ALA A 43 -3.21 11.65 15.20
CA ALA A 43 -3.28 11.33 16.63
C ALA A 43 -3.47 12.55 17.53
N ASP A 44 -2.75 13.65 17.27
CA ASP A 44 -2.77 14.84 18.13
C ASP A 44 -3.79 15.87 17.63
N ASP A 45 -3.80 16.16 16.32
CA ASP A 45 -4.67 17.20 15.74
C ASP A 45 -6.07 16.66 15.35
N GLY A 46 -6.29 15.35 15.43
CA GLY A 46 -7.58 14.72 15.12
C GLY A 46 -8.05 14.93 13.67
N ASN A 47 -7.12 15.05 12.71
CA ASN A 47 -7.46 15.35 11.33
C ASN A 47 -8.08 14.13 10.61
N ILE A 48 -9.40 14.01 10.72
CA ILE A 48 -10.18 12.91 10.11
C ILE A 48 -10.06 12.92 8.57
N ALA A 49 -9.97 14.09 7.94
CA ALA A 49 -9.82 14.18 6.49
C ALA A 49 -8.53 13.49 6.00
N LEU A 50 -7.41 13.70 6.70
CA LEU A 50 -6.15 13.04 6.40
C LEU A 50 -6.23 11.52 6.63
N ALA A 51 -6.91 11.08 7.70
CA ALA A 51 -7.12 9.66 7.96
C ALA A 51 -7.94 8.97 6.85
N ILE A 52 -8.99 9.62 6.35
CA ILE A 52 -9.80 9.13 5.23
C ILE A 52 -8.98 9.03 3.95
N VAL A 53 -8.15 10.05 3.65
CA VAL A 53 -7.28 10.04 2.47
C VAL A 53 -6.27 8.90 2.54
N LEU A 54 -5.63 8.66 3.68
CA LEU A 54 -4.74 7.50 3.83
C LEU A 54 -5.47 6.17 3.71
N GLY A 55 -6.66 6.06 4.33
CA GLY A 55 -7.51 4.88 4.22
C GLY A 55 -7.88 4.57 2.77
N SER A 56 -8.26 5.58 1.99
CA SER A 56 -8.59 5.40 0.57
C SER A 56 -7.37 5.05 -0.29
N MET A 57 -6.20 5.58 0.05
CA MET A 57 -4.93 5.21 -0.60
C MET A 57 -4.55 3.75 -0.34
N ILE A 58 -4.75 3.25 0.89
CA ILE A 58 -4.57 1.82 1.22
C ILE A 58 -5.51 0.95 0.38
N ILE A 59 -6.78 1.33 0.28
CA ILE A 59 -7.79 0.58 -0.51
C ILE A 59 -7.43 0.59 -2.00
N ALA A 60 -7.06 1.75 -2.56
CA ALA A 60 -6.64 1.87 -3.95
C ALA A 60 -5.45 0.96 -4.28
N LEU A 61 -4.48 0.87 -3.36
CA LEU A 61 -3.36 -0.05 -3.50
C LEU A 61 -3.77 -1.52 -3.44
N GLY A 62 -4.66 -1.88 -2.51
CA GLY A 62 -5.24 -3.23 -2.48
C GLY A 62 -5.90 -3.62 -3.81
N MET A 63 -6.62 -2.69 -4.44
CA MET A 63 -7.23 -2.91 -5.75
C MET A 63 -6.20 -3.10 -6.87
N ILE A 64 -5.12 -2.30 -6.89
CA ILE A 64 -4.04 -2.45 -7.89
C ILE A 64 -3.36 -3.81 -7.75
N ILE A 65 -3.07 -4.25 -6.52
CA ILE A 65 -2.48 -5.57 -6.25
C ILE A 65 -3.44 -6.68 -6.68
N SER A 66 -4.73 -6.56 -6.34
CA SER A 66 -5.75 -7.52 -6.76
C SER A 66 -5.89 -7.60 -8.28
N ALA A 67 -5.66 -6.50 -9.00
CA ALA A 67 -5.69 -6.49 -10.46
C ALA A 67 -4.42 -7.09 -11.09
N ALA A 68 -3.29 -7.05 -10.38
CA ALA A 68 -2.03 -7.65 -10.82
C ALA A 68 -2.01 -9.18 -10.66
N ILE A 69 -2.76 -9.72 -9.69
CA ILE A 69 -2.93 -11.16 -9.47
C ILE A 69 -4.08 -11.64 -10.36
N ARG A 70 -3.77 -12.35 -11.45
CA ARG A 70 -4.74 -13.01 -12.33
C ARG A 70 -4.43 -14.49 -12.47
#